data_AF-A0A9X0CUN2-F1
#
_entry.id   AF-A0A9X0CUN2-F1
#
_cell.length_a   1.000
_cell.length_b   1.000
_cell.length_c   1.000
_cell.angle_alpha   90.00
_cell.angle_beta   90.00
_cell.angle_gamma   90.00
#
_symmetry.space_group_name_H-M   'P 1'
#
loop_
_entity.id
_entity.type
_entity.pdbx_description
1 polymer ?
#
loop_
_entity_poly.entity_id
_entity_poly.type
_entity_poly.pdbx_seq_one_letter_code
_entity_poly.pdbx_strand_id
1 'polypeptide(L)'
;MDPSEVEFLAEKEKISILTNFSENKIYLIGGEIGPFNASLPTEVPLWVAIFLKQRRKCRIQPPDWMDVERLQELKEKEKDAEYFTKCPLNTTWKLLLFF
;
A
#
# COMPACT_ATOMS: atom_id res chain seq x y z
N MET A 1 18.24 -11.68 6.72
CA MET A 1 17.28 -10.67 7.17
C MET A 1 16.17 -11.39 7.87
N ASP A 2 15.79 -10.89 9.03
CA ASP A 2 14.63 -11.38 9.77
C ASP A 2 13.34 -10.91 9.06
N PRO A 3 12.24 -11.70 9.06
CA PRO A 3 10.98 -11.27 8.44
C PRO A 3 10.49 -9.89 8.90
N SER A 4 10.71 -9.53 10.17
CA SER A 4 10.32 -8.22 10.70
C SER A 4 11.13 -7.07 10.13
N GLU A 5 12.40 -7.28 9.77
CA GLU A 5 13.22 -6.26 9.09
C GLU A 5 12.66 -5.97 7.69
N VAL A 6 12.21 -7.02 7.00
CA VAL A 6 11.67 -6.93 5.65
C VAL A 6 10.29 -6.23 5.66
N GLU A 7 9.46 -6.54 6.65
CA GLU A 7 8.18 -5.87 6.89
C GLU A 7 8.37 -4.37 7.14
N PHE A 8 9.31 -4.01 8.03
CA PHE A 8 9.64 -2.61 8.31
C PHE A 8 10.10 -1.83 7.06
N LEU A 9 10.83 -2.48 6.16
CA LEU A 9 11.22 -1.86 4.90
C LEU A 9 10.03 -1.67 3.95
N ALA A 10 9.11 -2.64 3.90
CA ALA A 10 7.91 -2.57 3.07
C ALA A 10 6.94 -1.46 3.53
N GLU A 11 6.88 -1.17 4.83
CA GLU A 11 6.02 -0.11 5.39
C GLU A 11 6.30 1.30 4.85
N LYS A 12 7.48 1.54 4.29
CA LYS A 12 7.85 2.84 3.68
C LYS A 12 7.11 3.12 2.37
N GLU A 13 6.52 2.10 1.76
CA GLU A 13 5.85 2.25 0.49
C GLU A 13 4.59 3.12 0.63
N LYS A 14 4.36 3.99 -0.36
CA LYS A 14 3.20 4.88 -0.37
C LYS A 14 1.98 4.16 -0.92
N ILE A 15 0.83 4.41 -0.28
CA ILE A 15 -0.48 3.92 -0.70
C ILE A 15 -1.52 5.04 -0.63
N SER A 16 -2.55 4.94 -1.46
CA SER A 16 -3.66 5.88 -1.45
C SER A 16 -4.71 5.51 -0.39
N ILE A 17 -5.12 6.50 0.40
CA ILE A 17 -6.20 6.36 1.38
C ILE A 17 -7.27 7.44 1.19
N LEU A 18 -8.50 7.11 1.57
CA LEU A 18 -9.60 8.05 1.71
C LEU A 18 -9.81 8.34 3.20
N THR A 19 -9.62 9.58 3.64
CA THR A 19 -9.83 9.97 5.04
C THR A 19 -11.28 10.36 5.30
N ASN A 20 -11.73 10.22 6.55
CA ASN A 20 -13.03 10.73 7.02
C ASN A 20 -12.91 12.06 7.80
N PHE A 21 -11.71 12.65 7.80
CA PHE A 21 -11.39 13.88 8.49
C PHE A 21 -10.61 14.79 7.55
N SER A 22 -10.63 16.08 7.88
CA SER A 22 -9.82 17.09 7.23
C SER A 22 -8.81 17.66 8.22
N GLU A 23 -7.55 17.72 7.83
CA GLU A 23 -6.43 18.21 8.64
C GLU A 23 -5.37 18.80 7.73
N ASN A 24 -4.66 19.80 8.23
CA ASN A 24 -3.58 20.43 7.49
C ASN A 24 -2.38 19.48 7.30
N LYS A 25 -1.42 19.91 6.47
CA LYS A 25 -0.16 19.18 6.27
C LYS A 25 0.55 18.94 7.61
N ILE A 26 1.07 17.73 7.77
CA ILE A 26 1.91 17.33 8.90
C ILE A 26 3.35 17.23 8.39
N TYR A 27 4.28 17.90 9.06
CA TYR A 27 5.70 17.83 8.74
C TYR A 27 6.39 16.81 9.66
N LEU A 28 6.91 15.75 9.07
CA LEU A 28 7.71 14.72 9.74
C LEU A 28 9.20 14.89 9.39
N ILE A 29 10.06 14.22 10.15
CA ILE A 29 11.51 14.18 9.87
C ILE A 29 11.79 13.63 8.47
N GLY A 30 11.00 12.63 8.02
CA GLY A 30 11.14 11.99 6.72
C GLY A 30 10.38 12.68 5.56
N GLY A 31 9.79 13.85 5.78
CA GLY A 31 9.03 14.59 4.76
C GLY A 31 7.65 15.04 5.23
N GLU A 32 6.83 15.53 4.31
CA GLU A 32 5.46 16.00 4.59
C GLU A 32 4.39 14.96 4.23
N ILE A 33 3.29 14.96 4.97
CA ILE A 33 2.11 14.13 4.73
C ILE A 33 0.85 15.01 4.74
N GLY A 34 -0.06 14.77 3.80
CA GLY A 34 -1.28 15.55 3.61
C GLY A 34 -1.12 16.68 2.60
N PRO A 35 -2.08 17.63 2.53
CA PRO A 35 -3.20 17.82 3.44
C PRO A 35 -4.21 16.68 3.38
N PHE A 36 -4.84 16.37 4.51
CA PHE A 36 -5.93 15.41 4.57
C PHE A 36 -7.23 16.16 4.31
N ASN A 37 -7.96 15.72 3.29
CA ASN A 37 -9.28 16.25 2.99
C ASN A 37 -10.27 15.10 2.99
N ALA A 38 -11.37 15.26 3.73
CA ALA A 38 -12.40 14.21 3.83
C ALA A 38 -12.86 13.76 2.42
N SER A 39 -12.90 12.44 2.24
CA SER A 39 -13.31 11.78 1.00
C SER A 39 -12.45 12.05 -0.24
N LEU A 40 -11.29 12.71 -0.10
CA LEU A 40 -10.32 12.86 -1.18
C LEU A 40 -9.15 11.88 -1.03
N PRO A 41 -8.69 11.23 -2.13
CA PRO A 41 -7.51 10.38 -2.11
C PRO A 41 -6.27 11.16 -1.67
N THR A 42 -5.53 10.60 -0.72
CA THR A 42 -4.26 11.15 -0.25
C THR A 42 -3.23 10.03 -0.16
N GLU A 43 -2.04 10.25 -0.71
CA GLU A 43 -0.93 9.31 -0.60
C GLU A 43 -0.23 9.43 0.75
N VAL A 44 -0.12 8.31 1.46
CA VAL A 44 0.61 8.22 2.73
C VAL A 44 1.46 6.96 2.76
N PRO A 45 2.54 6.92 3.58
CA PRO A 45 3.24 5.67 3.86
C PRO A 45 2.31 4.62 4.47
N LEU A 46 2.58 3.34 4.20
CA LEU A 46 1.74 2.22 4.64
C LEU A 46 1.58 2.17 6.17
N TRP A 47 2.63 2.43 6.95
CA TRP A 47 2.53 2.50 8.41
C TRP A 47 1.54 3.58 8.90
N VAL A 48 1.44 4.72 8.19
CA VAL A 48 0.47 5.80 8.49
C VAL A 48 -0.94 5.35 8.14
N ALA A 49 -1.12 4.72 6.98
CA ALA A 49 -2.41 4.19 6.56
C ALA A 49 -2.94 3.14 7.53
N ILE A 50 -2.09 2.20 7.98
CA ILE A 50 -2.46 1.19 8.98
C ILE A 50 -2.85 1.85 10.30
N PHE A 51 -2.05 2.81 10.78
CA PHE A 51 -2.35 3.57 11.99
C PHE A 51 -3.70 4.30 11.92
N LEU A 52 -4.01 4.95 10.80
CA LEU A 52 -5.29 5.63 10.58
C LEU A 52 -6.46 4.64 10.43
N LYS A 53 -6.24 3.49 9.79
CA LYS A 53 -7.24 2.41 9.64
C LYS A 53 -7.62 1.80 10.98
N GLN A 54 -6.65 1.50 11.85
CA GLN A 54 -6.90 0.98 13.20
C GLN A 54 -7.78 1.93 14.03
N ARG A 55 -7.63 3.24 13.81
CA ARG A 55 -8.46 4.30 14.43
C ARG A 55 -9.77 4.58 13.71
N ARG A 56 -10.12 3.83 12.66
CA ARG A 56 -11.31 4.02 11.81
C ARG A 56 -11.38 5.43 11.20
N LYS A 57 -10.23 6.02 10.89
CA LYS A 57 -10.12 7.37 10.31
C LYS A 57 -9.89 7.41 8.80
N CYS A 58 -9.63 6.25 8.19
CA CYS A 58 -9.48 6.16 6.75
C CYS A 58 -9.97 4.82 6.21
N ARG A 59 -10.24 4.80 4.91
CA ARG A 59 -10.39 3.60 4.10
C ARG A 59 -9.19 3.50 3.17
N ILE A 60 -8.50 2.37 3.19
CA ILE A 60 -7.38 2.15 2.27
C ILE A 60 -7.94 1.78 0.90
N GLN A 61 -7.44 2.44 -0.15
CA GLN A 61 -7.76 2.07 -1.52
C GLN A 61 -6.83 0.94 -1.98
N PRO A 62 -7.36 -0.13 -2.59
CA PRO A 62 -6.52 -1.14 -3.18
C PRO A 62 -5.71 -0.52 -4.34
N PRO A 63 -4.42 -0.84 -4.48
CA PRO A 63 -3.62 -0.39 -5.60
C PRO A 63 -4.05 -1.08 -6.91
N ASP A 64 -3.78 -0.45 -8.05
CA ASP A 64 -4.26 -0.89 -9.37
C ASP A 64 -3.82 -2.31 -9.79
N TRP A 65 -2.71 -2.81 -9.23
CA TRP A 65 -2.25 -4.18 -9.49
C TRP A 65 -3.06 -5.23 -8.74
N MET A 66 -3.76 -4.84 -7.66
CA MET A 66 -4.56 -5.73 -6.81
C MET A 66 -5.96 -5.91 -7.39
N ASP A 67 -6.00 -6.16 -8.70
CA ASP A 67 -7.21 -6.47 -9.44
C ASP A 67 -7.29 -7.97 -9.70
N VAL A 68 -8.47 -8.56 -9.47
CA VAL A 68 -8.65 -10.01 -9.49
C VAL A 68 -8.43 -10.59 -10.89
N GLU A 69 -8.96 -9.91 -11.91
CA GLU A 69 -8.87 -10.35 -13.30
C GLU A 69 -7.41 -10.31 -13.77
N ARG A 70 -6.72 -9.19 -13.50
CA ARG A 70 -5.30 -9.03 -13.83
C ARG A 70 -4.40 -10.05 -13.13
N LEU A 71 -4.65 -10.33 -11.85
CA LEU A 71 -3.88 -11.32 -11.09
C LEU A 71 -4.12 -12.74 -11.62
N GLN A 72 -5.33 -13.03 -12.07
CA GLN A 72 -5.65 -14.33 -12.67
C GLN A 72 -4.93 -14.52 -14.01
N GLU A 73 -4.90 -13.51 -14.87
CA GLU A 73 -4.10 -13.55 -16.11
C GLU A 73 -2.60 -13.71 -15.84
N LEU A 74 -2.07 -13.01 -14.84
CA LEU A 74 -0.65 -13.10 -14.47
C LEU A 74 -0.31 -14.50 -13.97
N LYS A 75 -1.18 -15.11 -13.16
CA LYS A 75 -1.02 -16.48 -12.68
C LYS A 75 -0.99 -17.50 -13.82
N GLU A 76 -1.81 -17.32 -14.86
CA GLU A 76 -1.80 -18.20 -16.02
C GLU A 76 -0.50 -18.03 -16.83
N LYS A 77 -0.09 -16.78 -17.08
CA LYS A 77 1.18 -16.46 -17.75
C LYS A 77 2.40 -17.01 -16.99
N GLU A 78 2.37 -16.98 -15.66
CA GLU A 78 3.43 -17.52 -14.81
C GLU A 78 3.58 -19.05 -14.94
N LYS A 79 2.50 -19.78 -15.16
CA LYS A 79 2.55 -21.24 -15.33
C LYS A 79 3.24 -21.65 -16.63
N ASP A 80 3.06 -20.85 -17.68
CA ASP A 80 3.61 -21.13 -19.01
C ASP A 80 5.03 -20.57 -19.19
N ALA A 81 5.51 -19.75 -18.24
CA ALA A 81 6.83 -19.15 -18.29
C ALA A 81 7.91 -20.11 -17.78
N GLU A 82 8.97 -20.29 -18.55
CA GLU A 82 10.14 -21.10 -18.16
C GLU A 82 11.03 -20.39 -17.12
N TYR A 83 10.90 -19.07 -17.01
CA TYR A 83 11.65 -18.21 -16.09
C TYR A 83 10.71 -17.32 -15.27
N PHE A 84 11.24 -16.75 -14.18
CA PHE A 84 10.50 -15.79 -13.37
C PHE A 84 10.03 -14.59 -14.20
N THR A 85 8.72 -14.42 -14.26
CA THR A 85 8.10 -13.25 -14.87
C THR A 85 8.23 -12.03 -13.98
N LYS A 86 8.10 -10.85 -14.58
CA LYS A 86 8.15 -9.58 -13.85
C LYS A 86 7.04 -9.55 -12.81
N CYS A 87 7.41 -9.45 -11.54
CA CYS A 87 6.46 -9.27 -10.45
C CYS A 87 5.68 -7.96 -10.66
N PRO A 88 4.35 -7.96 -10.51
CA PRO A 88 3.57 -6.73 -10.58
C PRO A 88 3.80 -5.82 -9.37
N LEU A 89 4.43 -6.32 -8.30
CA LEU A 89 4.78 -5.58 -7.10
C LEU A 89 6.20 -4.99 -7.21
N ASN A 90 6.39 -3.82 -6.59
CA ASN A 90 7.72 -3.30 -6.30
C ASN A 90 8.28 -3.89 -4.98
N THR A 91 7.43 -4.40 -4.09
CA THR A 91 7.78 -5.17 -2.89
C THR A 91 6.79 -6.31 -2.68
N THR A 92 7.28 -7.56 -2.61
CA THR A 92 6.49 -8.80 -2.54
C THR A 92 5.56 -8.93 -1.33
N TRP A 93 5.65 -8.02 -0.35
CA TRP A 93 5.05 -8.17 0.98
C TRP A 93 3.74 -7.41 1.20
N LYS A 94 3.31 -6.57 0.24
CA LYS A 94 2.04 -5.82 0.35
C LYS A 94 0.86 -6.75 0.63
N LEU A 95 0.86 -7.98 0.12
CA LEU A 95 -0.25 -8.92 0.34
C LEU A 95 -0.39 -9.37 1.80
N LEU A 96 0.70 -9.49 2.58
CA LEU A 96 0.62 -9.94 3.98
C LEU A 96 0.07 -8.87 4.93
N LEU A 97 0.16 -7.59 4.58
CA LEU A 97 -0.34 -6.49 5.42
C LEU A 97 -1.83 -6.16 5.18
N PHE A 98 -2.43 -6.75 4.14
CA PHE A 98 -3.86 -6.59 3.82
C PHE A 98 -4.74 -7.78 4.23
N PHE A 99 -4.15 -8.90 4.68
CA PHE A 99 -4.84 -10.10 5.17
C PHE A 99 -4.58 -10.35 6.66
#